data_AF-A0A929ZI52-F1
#
_entry.id   AF-A0A929ZI52-F1
#
_cell.length_a   1.000
_cell.length_b   1.000
_cell.length_c   1.000
_cell.angle_alpha   90.00
_cell.angle_beta   90.00
_cell.angle_gamma   90.00
#
_symmetry.space_group_name_H-M   'P 1'
#
loop_
_entity.id
_entity.type
_entity.pdbx_description
1 polymer ?
#
loop_
_entity_poly.entity_id
_entity_poly.type
_entity_poly.pdbx_seq_one_letter_code
_entity_poly.pdbx_strand_id
1 'polypeptide(L)'
;ILNSAWLEMQSMAAWRGAMAPVIGRIASRNPMWEVPSGGTGHYGRSLAGRTSSELPIPEGLSAQDPSVAGWPIVQEWKRPESYPVPASWLEAIMAGHETIEKDVHLECPVLSMVSTSSYFEEEWGERVFTSDTVLDPTVIAERSLGLSNLVTIARFPGKHDLVLSDAPVREAVYATMRGWLDAFVH
;
A
#
# COMPACT_ATOMS: atom_id res chain seq x y z
N ILE A 1 -11.16 0.79 -9.98
CA ILE A 1 -9.68 0.91 -10.03
C ILE A 1 -9.16 0.91 -8.60
N LEU A 2 -8.14 0.10 -8.31
CA LEU A 2 -7.50 -0.05 -7.01
C LEU A 2 -6.02 0.33 -7.15
N ASN A 3 -5.56 1.27 -6.33
CA ASN A 3 -4.15 1.68 -6.23
C ASN A 3 -3.57 1.05 -4.97
N SER A 4 -2.77 -0.01 -5.12
CA SER A 4 -2.13 -0.77 -4.04
C SER A 4 -3.10 -1.12 -2.91
N ALA A 5 -4.24 -1.70 -3.28
CA ALA A 5 -5.29 -2.01 -2.32
C ALA A 5 -4.78 -2.89 -1.18
N TRP A 6 -5.07 -2.49 0.05
CA TRP A 6 -4.77 -3.26 1.23
C TRP A 6 -5.77 -4.41 1.36
N LEU A 7 -5.43 -5.54 0.75
CA LEU A 7 -6.22 -6.78 0.74
C LEU A 7 -5.63 -7.87 1.64
N GLU A 8 -4.46 -7.61 2.24
CA GLU A 8 -3.76 -8.56 3.09
C GLU A 8 -2.75 -7.84 3.99
N MET A 9 -2.48 -8.39 5.17
CA MET A 9 -1.46 -7.86 6.08
C MET A 9 -0.06 -8.45 5.82
N GLN A 10 0.91 -7.58 5.57
CA GLN A 10 2.33 -7.90 5.39
C GLN A 10 2.95 -8.58 6.62
N SER A 11 2.69 -8.06 7.83
CA SER A 11 3.24 -8.59 9.08
C SER A 11 2.60 -9.91 9.52
N MET A 12 1.49 -10.30 8.92
CA MET A 12 0.76 -11.51 9.28
C MET A 12 0.88 -12.64 8.27
N ALA A 13 1.38 -12.48 7.06
CA ALA A 13 1.56 -13.65 6.17
C ALA A 13 2.44 -14.74 6.80
N ALA A 14 3.46 -14.35 7.57
CA ALA A 14 4.29 -15.27 8.36
C ALA A 14 3.70 -15.68 9.73
N TRP A 15 2.71 -14.94 10.25
CA TRP A 15 2.18 -15.09 11.62
C TRP A 15 0.68 -15.49 11.70
N ARG A 16 -0.06 -15.47 10.57
CA ARG A 16 -1.53 -15.56 10.48
C ARG A 16 -2.06 -16.83 11.14
N GLY A 17 -1.37 -17.94 10.90
CA GLY A 17 -1.74 -19.24 11.45
C GLY A 17 -1.54 -19.37 12.97
N ALA A 18 -0.61 -18.60 13.57
CA ALA A 18 -0.21 -18.78 14.96
C ALA A 18 -0.82 -17.76 15.94
N MET A 19 -1.04 -16.50 15.51
CA MET A 19 -1.42 -15.41 16.42
C MET A 19 -2.86 -14.91 16.28
N ALA A 20 -3.56 -15.19 15.16
CA ALA A 20 -4.96 -14.77 14.98
C ALA A 20 -5.89 -15.16 16.16
N PRO A 21 -5.89 -16.41 16.67
CA PRO A 21 -6.72 -16.78 17.82
C PRO A 21 -6.27 -16.13 19.13
N VAL A 22 -5.01 -15.69 19.23
CA VAL A 22 -4.47 -14.98 20.39
C VAL A 22 -4.97 -13.53 20.38
N ILE A 23 -4.98 -12.88 19.21
CA ILE A 23 -5.46 -11.50 19.07
C ILE A 23 -6.95 -11.41 19.37
N GLY A 24 -7.81 -12.30 18.85
CA GLY A 24 -9.24 -12.28 19.21
C GLY A 24 -9.50 -12.50 20.71
N ARG A 25 -8.70 -13.33 21.38
CA ARG A 25 -8.75 -13.48 22.85
C ARG A 25 -8.29 -12.25 23.61
N ILE A 26 -7.31 -11.52 23.09
CA ILE A 26 -6.87 -10.25 23.68
C ILE A 26 -7.91 -9.17 23.41
N ALA A 27 -8.42 -9.03 22.18
CA ALA A 27 -9.41 -8.03 21.81
C ALA A 27 -10.71 -8.17 22.62
N SER A 28 -11.19 -9.39 22.85
CA SER A 28 -12.37 -9.64 23.71
C SER A 28 -12.17 -9.31 25.19
N ARG A 29 -10.93 -9.23 25.69
CA ARG A 29 -10.60 -8.95 27.11
C ARG A 29 -10.01 -7.57 27.36
N ASN A 30 -9.27 -7.05 26.39
CA ASN A 30 -8.59 -5.77 26.41
C ASN A 30 -8.60 -5.17 24.98
N PRO A 31 -9.75 -4.65 24.51
CA PRO A 31 -9.93 -4.17 23.14
C PRO A 31 -9.04 -2.99 22.79
N MET A 32 -8.67 -2.18 23.79
CA MET A 32 -7.81 -1.00 23.64
C MET A 32 -6.33 -1.32 23.83
N TRP A 33 -5.94 -2.58 23.99
CA TRP A 33 -4.52 -2.95 23.99
C TRP A 33 -3.89 -2.54 22.66
N GLU A 34 -2.84 -1.72 22.74
CA GLU A 34 -2.10 -1.26 21.57
C GLU A 34 -1.19 -2.39 21.08
N VAL A 35 -1.49 -2.89 19.89
CA VAL A 35 -0.68 -3.88 19.20
C VAL A 35 0.64 -3.22 18.83
N PRO A 36 1.80 -3.78 19.24
CA PRO A 36 3.09 -3.30 18.76
C PRO A 36 3.11 -3.34 17.24
N SER A 37 3.09 -2.17 16.62
CA SER A 37 3.21 -2.03 15.17
C SER A 37 4.65 -1.61 14.87
N GLY A 38 5.38 -2.48 14.19
CA GLY A 38 6.68 -2.17 13.63
C GLY A 38 6.53 -1.50 12.26
N GLY A 39 7.62 -0.90 11.78
CA GLY A 39 7.69 -0.31 10.46
C GLY A 39 8.83 0.70 10.40
N THR A 40 9.54 0.74 9.28
CA THR A 40 10.74 1.57 9.13
C THR A 40 10.43 3.06 8.90
N GLY A 41 9.15 3.43 8.82
CA GLY A 41 8.70 4.78 8.46
C GLY A 41 9.07 5.21 7.03
N HIS A 42 9.64 4.29 6.23
CA HIS A 42 10.20 4.60 4.93
C HIS A 42 9.18 5.21 3.97
N TYR A 43 7.96 4.64 3.93
CA TYR A 43 6.91 5.18 3.08
C TYR A 43 6.62 6.65 3.41
N GLY A 44 6.36 6.97 4.68
CA GLY A 44 6.11 8.34 5.13
C GLY A 44 7.26 9.29 4.82
N ARG A 45 8.50 8.88 5.13
CA ARG A 45 9.72 9.65 4.81
C ARG A 45 9.89 9.89 3.31
N SER A 46 9.54 8.92 2.46
CA SER A 46 9.66 9.05 1.00
C SER A 46 8.74 10.12 0.41
N LEU A 47 7.64 10.47 1.11
CA LEU A 47 6.71 11.50 0.67
C LEU A 47 7.21 12.93 0.93
N ALA A 48 8.23 13.09 1.78
CA ALA A 48 8.89 14.39 1.99
C ALA A 48 9.70 14.86 0.75
N GLY A 49 9.83 14.01 -0.27
CA GLY A 49 10.44 14.34 -1.55
C GLY A 49 11.92 13.97 -1.63
N ARG A 50 12.40 13.64 -2.83
CA ARG A 50 13.80 13.24 -3.07
C ARG A 50 14.80 14.31 -2.64
N THR A 51 14.48 15.59 -2.69
CA THR A 51 15.38 16.66 -2.22
C THR A 51 15.73 16.52 -0.73
N SER A 52 14.81 16.02 0.09
CA SER A 52 15.03 15.74 1.52
C SER A 52 15.66 14.36 1.80
N SER A 53 15.88 13.55 0.76
CA SER A 53 16.24 12.14 0.94
C SER A 53 17.74 11.89 1.16
N GLU A 54 18.58 12.89 0.90
CA GLU A 54 20.05 12.79 0.85
C GLU A 54 20.59 11.81 -0.21
N LEU A 55 19.71 11.25 -1.05
CA LEU A 55 20.06 10.39 -2.17
C LEU A 55 20.18 11.21 -3.46
N PRO A 56 20.94 10.72 -4.47
CA PRO A 56 20.95 11.31 -5.79
C PRO A 56 19.53 11.37 -6.38
N ILE A 57 19.17 12.51 -6.98
CA ILE A 57 17.91 12.66 -7.71
C ILE A 57 18.11 12.08 -9.12
N PRO A 58 17.28 11.12 -9.56
CA PRO A 58 17.35 10.58 -10.91
C PRO A 58 17.24 11.66 -11.98
N GLU A 59 17.99 11.50 -13.08
CA GLU A 59 17.91 12.40 -14.22
C GLU A 59 16.50 12.45 -14.83
N GLY A 60 16.12 13.61 -15.38
CA GLY A 60 14.83 13.81 -16.03
C GLY A 60 13.67 14.13 -15.08
N LEU A 61 13.87 14.10 -13.76
CA LEU A 61 12.87 14.57 -12.81
C LEU A 61 12.94 16.10 -12.65
N SER A 62 11.79 16.77 -12.76
CA SER A 62 11.69 18.19 -12.47
C SER A 62 11.90 18.45 -10.98
N ALA A 63 12.70 19.47 -10.65
CA ALA A 63 12.89 19.90 -9.26
C ALA A 63 11.61 20.42 -8.59
N GLN A 64 10.59 20.78 -9.38
CA GLN A 64 9.29 21.22 -8.89
C GLN A 64 8.27 20.07 -8.79
N ASP A 65 8.61 18.88 -9.29
CA ASP A 65 7.72 17.72 -9.15
C ASP A 65 7.53 17.39 -7.67
N PRO A 66 6.30 17.09 -7.21
CA PRO A 66 6.07 16.76 -5.81
C PRO A 66 6.81 15.49 -5.35
N SER A 67 7.16 14.56 -6.25
CA SER A 67 8.02 13.43 -5.86
C SER A 67 9.46 13.85 -5.53
N VAL A 68 9.89 15.02 -6.03
CA VAL A 68 11.21 15.61 -5.78
C VAL A 68 11.14 16.65 -4.65
N ALA A 69 10.27 17.65 -4.77
CA ALA A 69 10.13 18.76 -3.83
C ALA A 69 9.42 18.37 -2.53
N GLY A 70 8.63 17.29 -2.55
CA GLY A 70 7.82 16.83 -1.43
C GLY A 70 6.32 17.01 -1.68
N TRP A 71 5.53 16.04 -1.24
CA TRP A 71 4.08 16.09 -1.30
C TRP A 71 3.53 17.00 -0.18
N PRO A 72 2.50 17.80 -0.44
CA PRO A 72 1.90 18.69 0.56
C PRO A 72 1.00 17.90 1.53
N ILE A 73 1.61 17.12 2.42
CA ILE A 73 0.90 16.30 3.42
C ILE A 73 0.35 17.20 4.53
N VAL A 74 -0.97 17.19 4.68
CA VAL A 74 -1.71 17.84 5.77
C VAL A 74 -1.52 17.03 7.05
N GLN A 75 -0.68 17.51 7.96
CA GLN A 75 -0.25 16.77 9.17
C GLN A 75 -1.37 16.58 10.19
N GLU A 76 -2.38 17.46 10.15
CA GLU A 76 -3.61 17.33 10.95
C GLU A 76 -4.40 16.07 10.59
N TRP A 77 -4.23 15.56 9.36
CA TRP A 77 -4.91 14.36 8.88
C TRP A 77 -4.02 13.12 8.96
N LYS A 78 -2.71 13.26 8.76
CA LYS A 78 -1.74 12.15 8.76
C LYS A 78 -0.61 12.43 9.75
N ARG A 79 -0.59 11.67 10.85
CA ARG A 79 0.45 11.78 11.88
C ARG A 79 1.77 11.14 11.42
N PRO A 80 2.93 11.76 11.67
CA PRO A 80 4.23 11.19 11.34
C PRO A 80 4.49 9.84 12.01
N GLU A 81 4.13 9.67 13.29
CA GLU A 81 4.41 8.46 14.09
C GLU A 81 3.34 7.36 13.97
N SER A 82 2.43 7.46 12.99
CA SER A 82 1.21 6.63 12.90
C SER A 82 0.26 6.81 14.10
N TYR A 83 -0.89 6.14 14.04
CA TYR A 83 -1.83 6.05 15.17
C TYR A 83 -1.61 4.74 15.92
N PRO A 84 -1.87 4.71 17.24
CA PRO A 84 -1.98 3.44 17.95
C PRO A 84 -2.93 2.48 17.24
N VAL A 85 -2.62 1.19 17.32
CA VAL A 85 -3.38 0.12 16.67
C VAL A 85 -4.10 -0.70 17.75
N PRO A 86 -5.37 -0.40 18.10
CA PRO A 86 -6.10 -1.20 19.06
C PRO A 86 -6.29 -2.65 18.57
N ALA A 87 -6.26 -3.61 19.49
CA ALA A 87 -6.48 -5.02 19.18
C ALA A 87 -7.84 -5.27 18.50
N SER A 88 -8.90 -4.59 18.94
CA SER A 88 -10.24 -4.70 18.33
C SER A 88 -10.32 -4.08 16.94
N TRP A 89 -9.55 -3.02 16.67
CA TRP A 89 -9.43 -2.45 15.33
C TRP A 89 -8.75 -3.45 14.40
N LEU A 90 -7.66 -4.06 14.85
CA LEU A 90 -6.93 -5.07 14.07
C LEU A 90 -7.81 -6.29 13.78
N GLU A 91 -8.56 -6.77 14.78
CA GLU A 91 -9.54 -7.85 14.61
C GLU A 91 -10.58 -7.50 13.55
N ALA A 92 -11.14 -6.28 13.60
CA ALA A 92 -12.12 -5.82 12.61
C ALA A 92 -11.53 -5.74 11.18
N ILE A 93 -10.28 -5.30 11.03
CA ILE A 93 -9.58 -5.30 9.74
C ILE A 93 -9.41 -6.74 9.22
N MET A 94 -8.95 -7.66 10.07
CA MET A 94 -8.76 -9.06 9.67
C MET A 94 -10.08 -9.72 9.23
N ALA A 95 -11.17 -9.47 9.96
CA ALA A 95 -12.50 -9.92 9.57
C ALA A 95 -12.93 -9.32 8.23
N GLY A 96 -12.66 -8.04 8.00
CA GLY A 96 -12.91 -7.38 6.71
C GLY A 96 -12.16 -8.01 5.54
N HIS A 97 -10.87 -8.33 5.71
CA HIS A 97 -10.10 -9.05 4.70
C HIS A 97 -10.67 -10.46 4.43
N GLU A 98 -11.10 -11.18 5.47
CA GLU A 98 -11.74 -12.50 5.32
C GLU A 98 -13.06 -12.41 4.55
N THR A 99 -13.90 -11.41 4.84
CA THR A 99 -15.12 -11.15 4.07
C THR A 99 -14.81 -10.81 2.62
N ILE A 100 -13.79 -9.98 2.35
CA ILE A 100 -13.36 -9.68 0.98
C ILE A 100 -12.92 -10.95 0.24
N GLU A 101 -12.15 -11.81 0.91
CA GLU A 101 -11.63 -13.06 0.32
C GLU A 101 -12.74 -14.09 0.02
N LYS A 102 -13.76 -14.18 0.88
CA LYS A 102 -14.75 -15.27 0.83
C LYS A 102 -16.10 -14.88 0.24
N ASP A 103 -16.54 -13.66 0.50
CA ASP A 103 -17.94 -13.27 0.35
C ASP A 103 -18.14 -12.10 -0.64
N VAL A 104 -17.08 -11.35 -0.96
CA VAL A 104 -17.17 -10.21 -1.89
C VAL A 104 -16.88 -10.65 -3.31
N HIS A 105 -17.84 -10.39 -4.19
CA HIS A 105 -17.67 -10.47 -5.63
C HIS A 105 -18.23 -9.21 -6.29
N LEU A 106 -17.40 -8.46 -6.99
CA LEU A 106 -17.77 -7.23 -7.67
C LEU A 106 -18.33 -7.55 -9.06
N GLU A 107 -19.52 -7.01 -9.35
CA GLU A 107 -20.19 -7.17 -10.65
C GLU A 107 -19.60 -6.29 -11.75
N CYS A 108 -18.65 -5.42 -11.42
CA CYS A 108 -17.97 -4.53 -12.37
C CYS A 108 -16.50 -4.93 -12.60
N PRO A 109 -15.90 -4.57 -13.76
CA PRO A 109 -14.49 -4.81 -14.01
C PRO A 109 -13.59 -4.14 -12.97
N VAL A 110 -12.46 -4.78 -12.64
CA VAL A 110 -11.49 -4.27 -11.67
C VAL A 110 -10.13 -4.12 -12.31
N LEU A 111 -9.57 -2.91 -12.26
CA LEU A 111 -8.13 -2.69 -12.43
C LEU A 111 -7.48 -2.68 -11.05
N SER A 112 -6.60 -3.63 -10.77
CA SER A 112 -5.74 -3.64 -9.58
C SER A 112 -4.31 -3.30 -9.96
N MET A 113 -3.79 -2.22 -9.38
CA MET A 113 -2.46 -1.72 -9.64
C MET A 113 -1.60 -1.92 -8.39
N VAL A 114 -0.40 -2.48 -8.54
CA VAL A 114 0.53 -2.74 -7.42
C VAL A 114 1.98 -2.45 -7.82
N SER A 115 2.87 -2.35 -6.83
CA SER A 115 4.31 -2.28 -7.12
C SER A 115 4.85 -3.59 -7.74
N THR A 116 5.99 -3.54 -8.43
CA THR A 116 6.68 -4.73 -8.93
C THR A 116 7.44 -5.49 -7.84
N SER A 117 7.77 -4.83 -6.73
CA SER A 117 8.61 -5.42 -5.67
C SER A 117 8.26 -4.84 -4.30
N SER A 118 8.64 -5.58 -3.25
CA SER A 118 8.63 -5.09 -1.88
C SER A 118 10.04 -4.70 -1.39
N TYR A 119 10.08 -3.86 -0.36
CA TYR A 119 11.31 -3.52 0.35
C TYR A 119 11.04 -3.29 1.85
N PHE A 120 11.50 -4.21 2.69
CA PHE A 120 11.21 -4.25 4.13
C PHE A 120 12.45 -4.18 5.02
N GLU A 121 13.62 -3.90 4.44
CA GLU A 121 14.85 -3.70 5.19
C GLU A 121 14.81 -2.36 5.93
N GLU A 122 15.60 -2.23 6.99
CA GLU A 122 15.72 -0.99 7.79
C GLU A 122 16.56 0.09 7.08
N GLU A 123 17.36 -0.32 6.11
CA GLU A 123 18.28 0.56 5.39
C GLU A 123 17.52 1.55 4.50
N TRP A 124 17.87 2.83 4.62
CA TRP A 124 17.35 3.85 3.72
C TRP A 124 18.12 3.85 2.40
N GLY A 125 17.43 3.70 1.27
CA GLY A 125 18.06 3.70 -0.04
C GLY A 125 17.06 3.82 -1.19
N GLU A 126 17.59 3.78 -2.43
CA GLU A 126 16.82 4.01 -3.66
C GLU A 126 15.61 3.08 -3.80
N ARG A 127 15.71 1.85 -3.26
CA ARG A 127 14.62 0.87 -3.29
C ARG A 127 13.35 1.35 -2.60
N VAL A 128 13.42 2.29 -1.65
CA VAL A 128 12.26 2.92 -1.02
C VAL A 128 11.38 3.68 -2.03
N PHE A 129 11.99 4.21 -3.10
CA PHE A 129 11.28 5.00 -4.11
C PHE A 129 10.70 4.14 -5.23
N THR A 130 11.17 2.89 -5.38
CA THR A 130 10.83 1.99 -6.50
C THR A 130 10.17 0.68 -6.07
N SER A 131 9.88 0.51 -4.77
CA SER A 131 9.25 -0.69 -4.21
C SER A 131 8.14 -0.32 -3.22
N ASP A 132 7.22 -1.25 -2.98
CA ASP A 132 6.26 -1.15 -1.88
C ASP A 132 6.97 -1.45 -0.54
N THR A 133 7.02 -0.46 0.36
CA THR A 133 7.61 -0.61 1.70
C THR A 133 6.56 -0.87 2.77
N VAL A 134 5.31 -1.11 2.39
CA VAL A 134 4.15 -1.27 3.29
C VAL A 134 3.57 -2.68 3.13
N LEU A 135 3.32 -3.11 1.90
CA LEU A 135 2.65 -4.38 1.57
C LEU A 135 3.50 -5.28 0.68
N ASP A 136 3.14 -6.57 0.62
CA ASP A 136 3.67 -7.49 -0.39
C ASP A 136 2.82 -7.42 -1.67
N PRO A 137 3.31 -6.80 -2.75
CA PRO A 137 2.50 -6.61 -3.95
C PRO A 137 2.18 -7.92 -4.69
N THR A 138 2.95 -8.99 -4.46
CA THR A 138 2.64 -10.31 -5.04
C THR A 138 1.37 -10.86 -4.43
N VAL A 139 1.29 -10.81 -3.10
CA VAL A 139 0.11 -11.26 -2.35
C VAL A 139 -1.10 -10.39 -2.69
N ILE A 140 -0.94 -9.07 -2.76
CA ILE A 140 -2.05 -8.18 -3.15
C ILE A 140 -2.55 -8.49 -4.57
N ALA A 141 -1.65 -8.75 -5.53
CA ALA A 141 -2.04 -9.14 -6.88
C ALA A 141 -2.83 -10.46 -6.88
N GLU A 142 -2.38 -11.47 -6.13
CA GLU A 142 -3.07 -12.76 -5.98
C GLU A 142 -4.48 -12.58 -5.37
N ARG A 143 -4.58 -11.82 -4.27
CA ARG A 143 -5.87 -11.52 -3.63
C ARG A 143 -6.82 -10.77 -4.56
N SER A 144 -6.29 -9.91 -5.43
CA SER A 144 -7.10 -9.15 -6.38
C SER A 144 -7.83 -10.04 -7.39
N LEU A 145 -7.31 -11.23 -7.70
CA LEU A 145 -7.90 -12.12 -8.71
C LEU A 145 -9.31 -12.61 -8.36
N GLY A 146 -9.64 -12.68 -7.06
CA GLY A 146 -10.95 -13.11 -6.58
C GLY A 146 -12.01 -12.01 -6.57
N LEU A 147 -11.66 -10.76 -6.84
CA LEU A 147 -12.55 -9.62 -6.63
C LEU A 147 -13.67 -9.49 -7.66
N SER A 148 -13.50 -10.02 -8.86
CA SER A 148 -14.48 -9.92 -9.95
C SER A 148 -14.23 -10.99 -11.01
N ASN A 149 -15.20 -11.18 -11.92
CA ASN A 149 -15.03 -12.01 -13.11
C ASN A 149 -14.04 -11.40 -14.12
N LEU A 150 -13.80 -10.08 -14.07
CA LEU A 150 -12.86 -9.39 -14.94
C LEU A 150 -11.90 -8.53 -14.11
N VAL A 151 -10.70 -9.07 -13.89
CA VAL A 151 -9.63 -8.40 -13.16
C VAL A 151 -8.44 -8.17 -14.09
N THR A 152 -7.98 -6.93 -14.16
CA THR A 152 -6.72 -6.55 -14.81
C THR A 152 -5.69 -6.22 -13.75
N ILE A 153 -4.52 -6.87 -13.79
CA ILE A 153 -3.39 -6.56 -12.90
C ILE A 153 -2.38 -5.71 -13.66
N ALA A 154 -2.05 -4.53 -13.14
CA ALA A 154 -0.97 -3.69 -13.66
C ALA A 154 0.11 -3.49 -12.59
N ARG A 155 1.38 -3.67 -12.95
CA ARG A 155 2.51 -3.61 -12.01
C ARG A 155 3.51 -2.55 -12.43
N PHE A 156 3.98 -1.75 -11.47
CA PHE A 156 4.89 -0.64 -11.73
C PHE A 156 6.06 -0.62 -10.75
N PRO A 157 7.27 -0.19 -11.15
CA PRO A 157 8.42 -0.06 -10.23
C PRO A 157 8.29 1.23 -9.39
N GLY A 158 7.22 1.31 -8.59
CA GLY A 158 6.83 2.48 -7.82
C GLY A 158 6.72 2.21 -6.33
N LYS A 159 6.47 3.28 -5.58
CA LYS A 159 6.17 3.27 -4.14
C LYS A 159 4.89 2.48 -3.86
N HIS A 160 4.57 2.30 -2.58
CA HIS A 160 3.28 1.76 -2.13
C HIS A 160 2.11 2.49 -2.83
N ASP A 161 1.93 3.79 -2.61
CA ASP A 161 0.97 4.56 -3.40
C ASP A 161 1.58 4.94 -4.76
N LEU A 162 1.15 4.24 -5.81
CA LEU A 162 1.73 4.38 -7.15
C LEU A 162 1.55 5.79 -7.72
N VAL A 163 0.41 6.42 -7.42
CA VAL A 163 0.13 7.81 -7.83
C VAL A 163 1.00 8.84 -7.11
N LEU A 164 1.77 8.44 -6.09
CA LEU A 164 2.76 9.27 -5.38
C LEU A 164 4.21 8.93 -5.75
N SER A 165 4.39 8.00 -6.71
CA SER A 165 5.70 7.64 -7.25
C SER A 165 6.31 8.77 -8.07
N ASP A 166 7.56 8.57 -8.52
CA ASP A 166 8.23 9.52 -9.38
C ASP A 166 7.48 9.72 -10.70
N ALA A 167 7.65 10.91 -11.29
CA ALA A 167 6.86 11.37 -12.43
C ALA A 167 6.71 10.32 -13.55
N PRO A 168 7.78 9.64 -14.03
CA PRO A 168 7.63 8.64 -15.10
C PRO A 168 6.71 7.46 -14.72
N VAL A 169 6.80 6.98 -13.48
CA VAL A 169 5.95 5.90 -12.97
C VAL A 169 4.51 6.39 -12.82
N ARG A 170 4.35 7.55 -12.20
CA ARG A 170 3.03 8.16 -11.96
C ARG A 170 2.29 8.47 -13.27
N GLU A 171 3.00 8.94 -14.29
CA GLU A 171 2.46 9.17 -15.63
C GLU A 171 2.01 7.86 -16.29
N ALA A 172 2.81 6.80 -16.20
CA ALA A 172 2.45 5.47 -16.70
C ALA A 172 1.23 4.89 -15.99
N VAL A 173 1.12 5.09 -14.67
CA VAL A 173 -0.05 4.71 -13.87
C VAL A 173 -1.30 5.43 -14.38
N TYR A 174 -1.25 6.76 -14.51
CA TYR A 174 -2.38 7.53 -15.03
C TYR A 174 -2.75 7.19 -16.47
N ALA A 175 -1.77 6.91 -17.33
CA ALA A 175 -2.02 6.46 -18.70
C ALA A 175 -2.73 5.10 -18.71
N THR A 176 -2.30 4.18 -17.86
CA THR A 176 -2.93 2.86 -17.70
C THR A 176 -4.36 2.99 -17.18
N MET A 177 -4.59 3.83 -16.16
CA MET A 177 -5.94 4.09 -15.65
C MET A 177 -6.88 4.60 -16.73
N ARG A 178 -6.45 5.61 -17.52
CA ARG A 178 -7.27 6.17 -18.61
C ARG A 178 -7.55 5.14 -19.69
N GLY A 179 -6.51 4.49 -20.21
CA GLY A 179 -6.67 3.48 -21.26
C GLY A 179 -7.54 2.30 -20.83
N TRP A 180 -7.46 1.89 -19.56
CA TRP A 180 -8.32 0.85 -19.02
C TRP A 180 -9.78 1.30 -18.89
N LEU A 181 -10.03 2.53 -18.41
CA LEU A 181 -11.38 3.08 -18.37
C LEU A 181 -11.99 3.13 -19.76
N ASP A 182 -11.25 3.64 -20.74
CA ASP A 182 -11.70 3.74 -22.13
C ASP A 182 -12.02 2.37 -22.76
N ALA A 183 -11.39 1.29 -22.28
CA ALA A 183 -11.56 -0.06 -22.82
C ALA A 183 -12.65 -0.89 -22.12
N PHE A 184 -12.91 -0.64 -20.83
CA PHE A 184 -13.74 -1.52 -20.00
C PHE A 184 -14.91 -0.82 -19.30
N VAL A 185 -15.01 0.51 -19.36
CA VAL A 185 -16.07 1.28 -18.71
C VAL A 185 -16.78 2.12 -19.77
N HIS A 186 -18.02 1.72 -20.07
CA HIS A 186 -18.90 2.37 -21.05
C HIS A 186 -20.29 2.62 -20.44
#